data_AF-A0A6P4YF91-F1
#
_entry.id   AF-A0A6P4YF91-F1
#
_cell.length_a   1.000
_cell.length_b   1.000
_cell.length_c   1.000
_cell.angle_alpha   90.00
_cell.angle_beta   90.00
_cell.angle_gamma   90.00
#
_symmetry.space_group_name_H-M   'P 1'
#
loop_
_entity.id
_entity.type
_entity.pdbx_description
1 polymer ?
#
loop_
_entity_poly.entity_id
_entity_poly.type
_entity_poly.pdbx_seq_one_letter_code
_entity_poly.pdbx_strand_id
1 'polypeptide(L)'
;MRSGNANFKLSGKRYTTLGLPYDTQSVIHYGPRTASINGKKTIVSKDPTKKIGRSKGWTDLDVLKVNTLYKCDATVTGEPIAKWQGTTELTPTHAGKQTTPRDTMPTSVTMSTVPLEMTTDETTTATRVRATRVVCTFDEDLCGFTEGTSDDFNWSWSQEGKGTPSRRTGPKSDHTIGHGRFLFIEANKKAPGKKAHGLSPVYSTTGPHCLTFYYHMRGQGIGSLNVYLRTVGMGTNDDRKLWSLSGPQGNKWSKAGVTFNTAANFQVIFEGVRGTSAQGDIAIDDMILDTGPCA
;
A
#
# COMPACT_ATOMS: atom_id res chain seq x y z
N MET A 1 39.34 29.04 4.26
CA MET A 1 38.27 28.51 3.38
C MET A 1 37.80 27.16 3.94
N ARG A 2 36.60 27.07 4.53
CA ARG A 2 36.09 25.78 5.02
C ARG A 2 35.60 24.96 3.83
N SER A 3 36.18 23.77 3.67
CA SER A 3 35.87 22.79 2.63
C SER A 3 34.35 22.52 2.57
N GLY A 4 33.72 23.00 1.49
CA GLY A 4 32.31 22.77 1.21
C GLY A 4 32.11 21.34 0.73
N ASN A 5 31.61 20.46 1.60
CA ASN A 5 30.97 19.18 1.23
C ASN A 5 30.29 18.46 2.43
N ALA A 6 30.24 19.05 3.63
CA ALA A 6 29.65 18.39 4.79
C ALA A 6 28.16 18.03 4.59
N ASN A 7 27.40 18.86 3.85
CA ASN A 7 25.96 18.68 3.66
C ASN A 7 25.58 17.56 2.68
N PHE A 8 26.53 17.05 1.88
CA PHE A 8 26.29 16.01 0.86
C PHE A 8 27.01 14.70 1.18
N LYS A 9 27.85 14.67 2.21
CA LYS A 9 28.45 13.44 2.69
C LYS A 9 27.39 12.63 3.41
N LEU A 10 27.14 11.42 2.92
CA LEU A 10 26.34 10.44 3.65
C LEU A 10 27.03 10.16 5.00
N SER A 11 26.33 10.40 6.10
CA SER A 11 26.87 10.06 7.42
C SER A 11 26.88 8.54 7.56
N GLY A 12 27.92 7.95 8.13
CA GLY A 12 28.03 6.51 8.39
C GLY A 12 27.04 5.96 9.44
N LYS A 13 25.94 6.66 9.71
CA LYS A 13 24.83 6.15 10.51
C LYS A 13 24.11 5.04 9.74
N ARG A 14 23.61 4.06 10.48
CA ARG A 14 22.71 3.04 9.93
C ARG A 14 21.42 3.72 9.48
N TYR A 15 21.08 3.58 8.20
CA TYR A 15 19.80 3.98 7.64
C TYR A 15 19.07 2.73 7.15
N THR A 16 17.73 2.79 7.14
CA THR A 16 16.90 1.77 6.51
C THR A 16 16.03 2.47 5.46
N THR A 17 15.87 1.83 4.31
CA THR A 17 14.91 2.26 3.29
C THR A 17 13.52 1.67 3.53
N LEU A 18 13.40 0.72 4.48
CA LEU A 18 12.21 -0.10 4.70
C LEU A 18 11.76 -0.84 3.44
N GLY A 19 12.70 -1.17 2.54
CA GLY A 19 12.39 -1.76 1.22
C GLY A 19 11.81 -0.77 0.20
N LEU A 20 11.55 0.48 0.59
CA LEU A 20 10.86 1.46 -0.25
C LEU A 20 11.83 2.16 -1.23
N PRO A 21 11.37 2.50 -2.45
CA PRO A 21 12.21 3.11 -3.48
C PRO A 21 12.65 4.54 -3.12
N TYR A 22 13.61 5.02 -3.89
CA TYR A 22 14.08 6.39 -3.79
C TYR A 22 13.02 7.35 -4.37
N ASP A 23 12.45 8.19 -3.50
CA ASP A 23 11.44 9.15 -3.90
C ASP A 23 12.09 10.50 -4.24
N THR A 24 12.18 10.79 -5.54
CA THR A 24 12.72 12.06 -6.04
C THR A 24 11.84 13.26 -5.70
N GLN A 25 10.55 13.04 -5.49
CA GLN A 25 9.58 14.11 -5.19
C GLN A 25 9.31 14.27 -3.70
N SER A 26 9.86 13.39 -2.87
CA SER A 26 9.72 13.42 -1.41
C SER A 26 9.90 14.82 -0.82
N VAL A 27 9.10 15.13 0.19
CA VAL A 27 9.21 16.40 0.94
C VAL A 27 10.53 16.53 1.69
N ILE A 28 11.19 15.40 1.98
CA ILE A 28 12.52 15.33 2.60
C ILE A 28 13.67 15.33 1.58
N HIS A 29 13.37 15.33 0.27
CA HIS A 29 14.39 15.40 -0.78
C HIS A 29 14.85 16.84 -1.02
N TYR A 30 16.17 17.07 -1.02
CA TYR A 30 16.73 18.38 -1.35
C TYR A 30 16.38 18.86 -2.77
N GLY A 31 16.19 20.17 -2.91
CA GLY A 31 16.02 20.82 -4.20
C GLY A 31 17.29 20.73 -5.08
N PRO A 32 17.15 20.92 -6.41
CA PRO A 32 18.26 20.78 -7.36
C PRO A 32 19.40 21.80 -7.16
N ARG A 33 19.16 22.87 -6.40
CA ARG A 33 20.13 23.95 -6.12
C ARG A 33 20.44 24.11 -4.63
N THR A 34 20.06 23.15 -3.79
CA THR A 34 20.36 23.20 -2.35
C THR A 34 21.86 23.40 -2.13
N ALA A 35 22.24 24.33 -1.25
CA ALA A 35 23.63 24.69 -0.98
C ALA A 35 24.45 25.14 -2.22
N SER A 36 23.79 25.64 -3.27
CA SER A 36 24.48 26.24 -4.43
C SER A 36 24.99 27.64 -4.12
N ILE A 37 26.26 27.91 -4.43
CA ILE A 37 26.91 29.22 -4.24
C ILE A 37 26.81 30.10 -5.50
N ASN A 38 26.69 29.48 -6.67
CA ASN A 38 26.69 30.15 -7.98
C ASN A 38 25.38 29.96 -8.76
N GLY A 39 24.31 29.53 -8.06
CA GLY A 39 22.99 29.29 -8.66
C GLY A 39 22.90 28.07 -9.60
N LYS A 40 24.01 27.35 -9.84
CA LYS A 40 24.01 26.11 -10.63
C LYS A 40 23.40 24.96 -9.84
N LYS A 41 22.92 23.93 -10.55
CA LYS A 41 22.41 22.71 -9.90
C LYS A 41 23.55 22.01 -9.17
N THR A 42 23.32 21.70 -7.90
CA THR A 42 24.23 20.94 -7.03
C THR A 42 23.83 19.47 -6.94
N ILE A 43 22.54 19.17 -7.19
CA ILE A 43 22.00 17.82 -7.29
C ILE A 43 21.37 17.66 -8.68
N VAL A 44 21.77 16.60 -9.39
CA VAL A 44 21.26 16.27 -10.71
C VAL A 44 20.76 14.83 -10.67
N SER A 45 19.49 14.63 -11.04
CA SER A 45 18.93 13.29 -11.18
C SER A 45 19.66 12.53 -12.28
N LYS A 46 19.96 11.25 -12.03
CA LYS A 46 20.49 10.35 -13.07
C LYS A 46 19.48 10.12 -14.19
N ASP A 47 18.20 10.16 -13.86
CA ASP A 47 17.11 10.16 -14.83
C ASP A 47 16.66 11.60 -15.11
N PRO A 48 16.92 12.16 -16.31
CA PRO A 48 16.59 13.54 -16.63
C PRO A 48 15.08 13.81 -16.70
N THR A 49 14.24 12.76 -16.76
CA THR A 49 12.78 12.90 -16.77
C THR A 49 12.19 13.11 -15.37
N LYS A 50 12.94 12.74 -14.32
CA LYS A 50 12.50 12.84 -12.92
C LYS A 50 12.87 14.18 -12.32
N LYS A 51 11.84 14.93 -11.91
CA LYS A 51 11.99 16.20 -11.18
C LYS A 51 12.33 15.91 -9.71
N ILE A 52 13.25 16.68 -9.14
CA ILE A 52 13.68 16.53 -7.74
C ILE A 52 13.26 17.70 -6.86
N GLY A 53 12.96 17.41 -5.58
CA GLY A 53 12.81 18.40 -4.51
C GLY A 53 11.68 19.42 -4.71
N ARG A 54 10.52 18.96 -5.15
CA ARG A 54 9.36 19.82 -5.43
C ARG A 54 8.03 19.12 -5.10
N SER A 55 7.82 18.76 -3.84
CA SER A 55 6.47 18.49 -3.34
C SER A 55 5.94 19.68 -2.54
N LYS A 56 4.63 19.94 -2.65
CA LYS A 56 3.90 20.89 -1.78
C LYS A 56 3.40 20.20 -0.50
N GLY A 57 3.85 18.98 -0.22
CA GLY A 57 3.34 18.11 0.85
C GLY A 57 3.96 16.72 0.79
N TRP A 58 3.48 15.83 1.65
CA TRP A 58 3.93 14.44 1.72
C TRP A 58 3.53 13.69 0.45
N THR A 59 4.46 12.92 -0.13
CA THR A 59 4.12 11.94 -1.17
C THR A 59 3.55 10.68 -0.54
N ASP A 60 2.92 9.81 -1.35
CA ASP A 60 2.45 8.51 -0.88
C ASP A 60 3.60 7.67 -0.28
N LEU A 61 4.81 7.78 -0.82
CA LEU A 61 6.02 7.12 -0.30
C LEU A 61 6.52 7.73 1.01
N ASP A 62 6.37 9.04 1.21
CA ASP A 62 6.71 9.69 2.48
C ASP A 62 5.78 9.21 3.60
N VAL A 63 4.46 9.16 3.31
CA VAL A 63 3.45 8.67 4.25
C VAL A 63 3.67 7.19 4.56
N LEU A 64 3.93 6.38 3.52
CA LEU A 64 4.19 4.95 3.68
C LEU A 64 5.44 4.71 4.54
N LYS A 65 6.55 5.42 4.28
CA LYS A 65 7.79 5.32 5.08
C LYS A 65 7.53 5.56 6.57
N VAL A 66 6.80 6.62 6.90
CA VAL A 66 6.51 6.97 8.30
C VAL A 66 5.57 5.96 8.93
N ASN A 67 4.51 5.56 8.23
CA ASN A 67 3.56 4.57 8.76
C ASN A 67 4.22 3.21 8.99
N THR A 68 5.08 2.75 8.07
CA THR A 68 5.85 1.52 8.24
C THR A 68 6.85 1.63 9.38
N LEU A 69 7.55 2.76 9.51
CA LEU A 69 8.56 2.95 10.58
C LEU A 69 7.94 2.91 11.98
N TYR A 70 6.78 3.55 12.15
CA TYR A 70 6.10 3.67 13.43
C TYR A 70 5.01 2.63 13.66
N LYS A 71 4.80 1.70 12.70
CA LYS A 71 3.72 0.71 12.73
C LYS A 71 2.38 1.39 13.01
N CYS A 72 2.11 2.48 12.28
CA CYS A 72 0.87 3.22 12.42
C CYS A 72 -0.29 2.32 11.97
N ASP A 73 -1.15 1.94 12.91
CA ASP A 73 -2.45 1.36 12.58
C ASP A 73 -3.38 2.45 12.05
N ALA A 74 -4.25 2.11 11.10
CA ALA A 74 -5.21 3.03 10.47
C ALA A 74 -6.30 3.59 11.44
N THR A 75 -6.11 3.46 12.75
CA THR A 75 -7.08 3.77 13.81
C THR A 75 -7.00 5.20 14.35
N VAL A 76 -6.14 6.07 13.83
CA VAL A 76 -6.10 7.48 14.25
C VAL A 76 -7.32 8.22 13.69
N THR A 77 -8.43 8.15 14.43
CA THR A 77 -9.67 8.91 14.23
C THR A 77 -9.61 10.27 14.96
N GLY A 78 -8.46 10.93 14.91
CA GLY A 78 -8.40 12.34 15.29
C GLY A 78 -8.99 13.18 14.16
N GLU A 79 -9.85 14.15 14.48
CA GLU A 79 -10.18 15.22 13.54
C GLU A 79 -8.89 15.73 12.86
N PRO A 80 -8.92 16.09 11.57
CA PRO A 80 -7.75 16.68 10.93
C PRO A 80 -7.27 17.81 11.82
N ILE A 81 -6.05 17.66 12.36
CA ILE A 81 -5.43 18.67 13.21
C ILE A 81 -5.60 19.98 12.44
N ALA A 82 -6.39 20.90 13.01
CA ALA A 82 -6.72 22.16 12.36
C ALA A 82 -5.44 22.71 11.76
N LYS A 83 -5.51 23.11 10.47
CA LYS A 83 -4.40 23.63 9.66
C LYS A 83 -3.31 24.15 10.57
N TRP A 84 -2.11 23.57 10.54
CA TRP A 84 -0.99 24.06 11.33
C TRP A 84 -0.79 25.56 11.01
N GLN A 85 -1.33 26.41 11.88
CA GLN A 85 -1.19 27.86 11.82
C GLN A 85 0.17 28.12 12.43
N GLY A 86 1.20 28.09 11.59
CA GLY A 86 2.57 28.28 12.02
C GLY A 86 2.75 29.56 12.83
N THR A 87 3.76 29.48 13.71
CA THR A 87 4.39 30.53 14.51
C THR A 87 3.74 30.88 15.85
N THR A 88 3.95 30.02 16.84
CA THR A 88 4.43 30.54 18.13
C THR A 88 5.92 30.26 18.19
N GLU A 89 6.72 31.32 18.06
CA GLU A 89 8.13 31.31 18.45
C GLU A 89 8.21 30.83 19.89
N LEU A 90 8.89 29.71 20.13
CA LEU A 90 9.42 29.43 21.46
C LEU A 90 10.53 30.45 21.70
N THR A 91 10.19 31.52 22.41
CA THR A 91 11.16 32.47 22.93
C THR A 91 12.05 31.75 23.95
N PRO A 92 13.39 31.81 23.82
CA PRO A 92 14.27 31.22 24.81
C PRO A 92 14.28 32.12 26.04
N THR A 93 13.49 31.77 27.06
CA THR A 93 13.60 32.40 28.38
C THR A 93 14.60 31.64 29.23
N HIS A 94 15.75 32.29 29.39
CA HIS A 94 16.69 32.23 30.51
C HIS A 94 17.34 30.91 30.92
N ALA A 95 18.67 30.99 30.96
CA ALA A 95 19.61 30.03 31.51
C ALA A 95 19.30 29.70 32.99
N GLY A 96 18.95 28.44 33.25
CA GLY A 96 19.06 27.81 34.55
C GLY A 96 20.03 26.63 34.44
N LYS A 97 21.17 26.71 35.12
CA LYS A 97 22.12 25.60 35.27
C LYS A 97 21.40 24.38 35.84
N GLN A 98 21.40 23.27 35.11
CA GLN A 98 21.15 21.95 35.70
C GLN A 98 22.42 21.11 35.56
N THR A 99 23.12 21.01 36.69
CA THR A 99 24.24 20.11 36.94
C THR A 99 23.78 18.66 36.79
N THR A 100 24.55 17.85 36.06
CA THR A 100 24.35 16.40 35.97
C THR A 100 24.82 15.69 37.24
N PRO A 101 24.03 14.77 37.81
CA PRO A 101 24.59 13.66 38.57
C PRO A 101 24.81 12.47 37.63
N ARG A 102 26.03 11.95 37.71
CA ARG A 102 26.49 10.72 37.07
C ARG A 102 26.26 9.61 38.07
N ASP A 103 25.28 8.73 37.86
CA ASP A 103 25.17 7.49 38.64
C ASP A 103 24.77 6.30 37.76
N THR A 104 25.74 5.38 37.70
CA THR A 104 25.71 3.90 37.63
C THR A 104 24.42 3.16 37.27
N MET A 105 24.54 2.27 36.27
CA MET A 105 23.58 1.20 35.96
C MET A 105 23.48 0.19 37.11
N PRO A 106 22.26 -0.27 37.48
CA PRO A 106 22.11 -1.47 38.31
C PRO A 106 22.18 -2.74 37.44
N THR A 107 23.17 -3.58 37.76
CA THR A 107 23.25 -4.99 37.39
C THR A 107 22.37 -5.83 38.32
N SER A 108 21.74 -6.85 37.73
CA SER A 108 20.90 -7.90 38.34
C SER A 108 19.44 -7.52 38.66
N VAL A 109 18.53 -8.12 37.89
CA VAL A 109 17.13 -8.32 38.26
C VAL A 109 16.94 -9.82 38.40
N THR A 110 16.60 -10.26 39.60
CA THR A 110 16.30 -11.65 39.94
C THR A 110 14.96 -12.09 39.37
N MET A 111 14.93 -13.26 38.75
CA MET A 111 13.74 -13.94 38.23
C MET A 111 12.79 -14.34 39.35
N SER A 112 11.52 -13.94 39.26
CA SER A 112 10.44 -14.44 40.10
C SER A 112 9.56 -15.38 39.26
N THR A 113 9.68 -16.68 39.51
CA THR A 113 8.82 -17.73 38.96
C THR A 113 7.46 -17.71 39.66
N VAL A 114 6.39 -17.48 38.88
CA VAL A 114 4.99 -17.70 39.28
C VAL A 114 4.44 -18.84 38.40
N PRO A 115 3.66 -19.81 38.93
CA PRO A 115 3.28 -21.01 38.19
C PRO A 115 2.28 -20.72 37.06
N LEU A 116 2.43 -21.45 35.96
CA LEU A 116 1.45 -21.53 34.87
C LEU A 116 0.29 -22.42 35.31
N GLU A 117 -0.87 -21.84 35.60
CA GLU A 117 -2.14 -22.56 35.56
C GLU A 117 -2.79 -22.36 34.19
N MET A 118 -3.05 -23.49 33.52
CA MET A 118 -3.87 -23.56 32.31
C MET A 118 -5.31 -23.23 32.67
N THR A 119 -5.87 -22.20 32.02
CA THR A 119 -7.32 -22.12 31.80
C THR A 119 -7.57 -22.13 30.30
N THR A 120 -8.02 -23.30 29.82
CA THR A 120 -8.71 -23.47 28.55
C THR A 120 -10.10 -22.85 28.69
N ASP A 121 -10.40 -21.77 27.95
CA ASP A 121 -11.74 -21.63 27.38
C ASP A 121 -11.79 -20.64 26.21
N GLU A 122 -12.76 -20.91 25.34
CA GLU A 122 -12.93 -20.51 23.95
C GLU A 122 -13.08 -19.01 23.65
N THR A 123 -12.69 -18.61 22.44
CA THR A 123 -13.63 -18.16 21.37
C THR A 123 -12.95 -17.12 20.47
N THR A 124 -12.66 -17.57 19.26
CA THR A 124 -12.29 -16.77 18.08
C THR A 124 -13.17 -15.54 17.93
N THR A 125 -12.62 -14.35 18.20
CA THR A 125 -13.23 -13.08 17.79
C THR A 125 -12.35 -12.44 16.74
N ALA A 126 -12.80 -12.52 15.49
CA ALA A 126 -12.22 -11.78 14.37
C ALA A 126 -12.25 -10.28 14.70
N THR A 127 -11.07 -9.67 14.74
CA THR A 127 -10.87 -8.26 15.06
C THR A 127 -11.63 -7.38 14.07
N ARG A 128 -12.68 -6.70 14.55
CA ARG A 128 -13.53 -5.78 13.78
C ARG A 128 -12.78 -4.45 13.57
N VAL A 129 -12.05 -4.32 12.47
CA VAL A 129 -11.37 -3.07 12.11
C VAL A 129 -12.37 -2.09 11.47
N ARG A 130 -12.60 -0.96 12.12
CA ARG A 130 -13.39 0.17 11.60
C ARG A 130 -12.46 1.06 10.76
N ALA A 131 -12.07 0.60 9.58
CA ALA A 131 -11.07 1.26 8.74
C ALA A 131 -11.66 2.45 7.98
N THR A 132 -11.11 3.65 8.20
CA THR A 132 -11.33 4.85 7.36
C THR A 132 -10.57 4.76 6.03
N ARG A 133 -9.50 3.96 6.00
CA ARG A 133 -8.70 3.62 4.82
C ARG A 133 -8.14 2.21 4.97
N VAL A 134 -8.38 1.34 3.99
CA VAL A 134 -7.77 0.00 3.89
C VAL A 134 -6.75 0.03 2.76
N VAL A 135 -5.56 -0.50 3.00
CA VAL A 135 -4.49 -0.59 2.00
C VAL A 135 -4.04 -2.04 1.89
N CYS A 136 -3.88 -2.53 0.66
CA CYS A 136 -3.33 -3.84 0.37
C CYS A 136 -2.44 -3.78 -0.88
N THR A 137 -1.12 -3.87 -0.68
CA THR A 137 -0.13 -3.89 -1.76
C THR A 137 0.23 -5.32 -2.20
N PHE A 138 -0.28 -6.34 -1.51
CA PHE A 138 0.06 -7.75 -1.71
C PHE A 138 1.53 -8.14 -1.52
N ASP A 139 2.42 -7.22 -1.11
CA ASP A 139 3.86 -7.48 -1.00
C ASP A 139 4.22 -8.53 0.07
N GLU A 140 3.61 -8.40 1.24
CA GLU A 140 3.92 -9.22 2.41
C GLU A 140 2.92 -10.36 2.61
N ASP A 141 1.63 -10.10 2.35
CA ASP A 141 0.53 -11.03 2.52
C ASP A 141 -0.66 -10.72 1.58
N LEU A 142 -1.76 -11.44 1.74
CA LEU A 142 -3.00 -11.23 0.97
C LEU A 142 -3.96 -10.22 1.63
N CYS A 143 -3.58 -9.57 2.73
CA CYS A 143 -4.42 -8.64 3.48
C CYS A 143 -5.78 -9.22 3.90
N GLY A 144 -5.84 -10.54 4.11
CA GLY A 144 -7.07 -11.27 4.41
C GLY A 144 -7.97 -11.53 3.21
N PHE A 145 -7.51 -11.30 1.97
CA PHE A 145 -8.20 -11.80 0.79
C PHE A 145 -8.27 -13.33 0.81
N THR A 146 -9.43 -13.84 0.43
CA THR A 146 -9.71 -15.27 0.32
C THR A 146 -10.23 -15.59 -1.06
N GLU A 147 -9.97 -16.81 -1.52
CA GLU A 147 -10.53 -17.30 -2.79
C GLU A 147 -12.01 -17.62 -2.66
N GLY A 148 -12.75 -17.44 -3.76
CA GLY A 148 -14.14 -17.86 -3.86
C GLY A 148 -14.23 -19.38 -3.77
N THR A 149 -15.31 -19.89 -3.17
CA THR A 149 -15.57 -21.34 -3.11
C THR A 149 -16.46 -21.83 -4.24
N SER A 150 -16.99 -20.93 -5.07
CA SER A 150 -17.94 -21.22 -6.15
C SER A 150 -17.38 -20.86 -7.54
N ASP A 151 -16.08 -20.64 -7.65
CA ASP A 151 -15.42 -20.25 -8.90
C ASP A 151 -14.71 -21.44 -9.56
N ASP A 152 -14.18 -21.21 -10.75
CA ASP A 152 -13.61 -22.28 -11.59
C ASP A 152 -12.09 -22.47 -11.37
N PHE A 153 -11.45 -21.45 -10.81
CA PHE A 153 -10.03 -21.41 -10.47
C PHE A 153 -9.72 -20.18 -9.61
N ASN A 154 -8.49 -20.14 -9.06
CA ASN A 154 -8.10 -19.17 -8.04
C ASN A 154 -7.15 -18.11 -8.60
N TRP A 155 -7.13 -16.94 -7.97
CA TRP A 155 -6.04 -15.98 -8.12
C TRP A 155 -4.73 -16.60 -7.62
N SER A 156 -3.64 -16.26 -8.30
CA SER A 156 -2.30 -16.66 -7.93
C SER A 156 -1.55 -15.46 -7.34
N TRP A 157 -0.87 -15.70 -6.23
CA TRP A 157 0.03 -14.72 -5.62
C TRP A 157 1.42 -14.84 -6.25
N SER A 158 1.94 -13.74 -6.79
CA SER A 158 3.23 -13.77 -7.49
C SER A 158 4.40 -13.98 -6.53
N GLN A 159 5.50 -14.49 -7.08
CA GLN A 159 6.76 -14.49 -6.37
C GLN A 159 7.34 -13.08 -6.39
N GLU A 160 7.93 -12.68 -5.28
CA GLU A 160 8.56 -11.38 -5.10
C GLU A 160 9.52 -11.03 -6.24
N GLY A 161 9.29 -9.86 -6.87
CA GLY A 161 10.09 -9.36 -7.98
C GLY A 161 10.08 -10.22 -9.24
N LYS A 162 9.10 -11.12 -9.40
CA LYS A 162 8.91 -11.91 -10.62
C LYS A 162 7.59 -11.58 -11.29
N GLY A 163 7.62 -11.47 -12.62
CA GLY A 163 6.43 -11.41 -13.45
C GLY A 163 5.68 -12.74 -13.51
N THR A 164 4.59 -12.77 -14.29
CA THR A 164 3.81 -13.99 -14.50
C THR A 164 4.65 -15.08 -15.17
N PRO A 165 4.46 -16.37 -14.81
CA PRO A 165 5.21 -17.50 -15.40
C PRO A 165 5.12 -17.61 -16.92
N SER A 166 4.03 -17.13 -17.52
CA SER A 166 3.76 -17.18 -18.95
C SER A 166 4.66 -16.24 -19.77
N ARG A 167 5.32 -16.81 -20.79
CA ARG A 167 6.21 -16.06 -21.69
C ARG A 167 5.40 -15.12 -22.58
N ARG A 168 5.83 -13.85 -22.66
CA ARG A 168 5.29 -12.78 -23.53
C ARG A 168 3.91 -12.23 -23.12
N THR A 169 3.39 -12.58 -21.95
CA THR A 169 2.14 -12.07 -21.38
C THR A 169 2.39 -11.45 -20.01
N GLY A 170 1.35 -10.82 -19.46
CA GLY A 170 1.34 -10.27 -18.10
C GLY A 170 2.36 -9.17 -17.83
N PRO A 171 2.37 -8.66 -16.58
CA PRO A 171 3.41 -7.77 -16.12
C PRO A 171 4.73 -8.53 -15.96
N LYS A 172 5.83 -7.90 -16.39
CA LYS A 172 7.20 -8.42 -16.15
C LYS A 172 7.61 -8.28 -14.68
N SER A 173 6.91 -7.44 -13.92
CA SER A 173 7.13 -7.10 -12.51
C SER A 173 5.88 -6.39 -11.93
N ASP A 174 5.70 -6.42 -10.62
CA ASP A 174 4.70 -5.66 -9.82
C ASP A 174 4.63 -4.16 -10.18
N HIS A 175 3.54 -3.53 -9.76
CA HIS A 175 3.26 -2.12 -10.04
C HIS A 175 4.07 -1.16 -9.16
N THR A 176 4.19 -1.47 -7.87
CA THR A 176 4.70 -0.54 -6.85
C THR A 176 6.19 -0.24 -7.04
N ILE A 177 7.02 -1.24 -7.34
CA ILE A 177 8.49 -1.09 -7.34
C ILE A 177 9.23 -1.95 -8.38
N GLY A 178 8.57 -2.92 -9.01
CA GLY A 178 9.24 -3.92 -9.85
C GLY A 178 9.97 -5.02 -9.05
N HIS A 179 9.80 -5.02 -7.72
CA HIS A 179 10.35 -5.98 -6.76
C HIS A 179 9.36 -6.47 -5.68
N GLY A 180 8.08 -6.12 -5.77
CA GLY A 180 6.99 -6.55 -4.89
C GLY A 180 6.23 -7.80 -5.37
N ARG A 181 5.04 -8.02 -4.82
CA ARG A 181 4.13 -9.11 -5.24
C ARG A 181 2.78 -8.55 -5.65
N PHE A 182 2.04 -9.32 -6.44
CA PHE A 182 0.73 -8.93 -6.96
C PHE A 182 -0.13 -10.17 -7.14
N LEU A 183 -1.44 -9.96 -7.27
CA LEU A 183 -2.37 -11.02 -7.63
C LEU A 183 -2.53 -11.09 -9.15
N PHE A 184 -2.54 -12.29 -9.70
CA PHE A 184 -2.78 -12.49 -11.12
C PHE A 184 -3.56 -13.76 -11.41
N ILE A 185 -4.17 -13.78 -12.58
CA ILE A 185 -4.70 -14.98 -13.19
C ILE A 185 -3.96 -15.28 -14.49
N GLU A 186 -3.51 -16.53 -14.63
CA GLU A 186 -2.97 -17.00 -15.91
C GLU A 186 -4.10 -17.49 -16.80
N ALA A 187 -4.07 -17.10 -18.08
CA ALA A 187 -4.95 -17.70 -19.08
C ALA A 187 -4.56 -19.14 -19.46
N ASN A 188 -3.36 -19.58 -19.12
CA ASN A 188 -2.96 -20.94 -19.46
C ASN A 188 -3.80 -21.97 -18.66
N LYS A 189 -4.07 -23.14 -19.24
CA LYS A 189 -4.71 -24.29 -18.56
C LYS A 189 -6.19 -24.17 -18.15
N LYS A 190 -6.90 -23.08 -18.47
CA LYS A 190 -8.36 -22.93 -18.20
C LYS A 190 -9.15 -22.64 -19.48
N ALA A 191 -10.37 -23.18 -19.54
CA ALA A 191 -11.29 -22.97 -20.66
C ALA A 191 -11.81 -21.52 -20.72
N PRO A 192 -12.14 -20.97 -21.90
CA PRO A 192 -12.76 -19.64 -22.01
C PRO A 192 -14.02 -19.50 -21.16
N GLY A 193 -14.23 -18.31 -20.59
CA GLY A 193 -15.39 -17.97 -19.76
C GLY A 193 -15.29 -18.39 -18.29
N LYS A 194 -14.27 -19.18 -17.93
CA LYS A 194 -14.00 -19.57 -16.54
C LYS A 194 -13.65 -18.37 -15.67
N LYS A 195 -14.02 -18.41 -14.40
CA LYS A 195 -13.91 -17.26 -13.47
C LYS A 195 -13.04 -17.59 -12.26
N ALA A 196 -12.36 -16.58 -11.75
CA ALA A 196 -11.70 -16.57 -10.45
C ALA A 196 -12.17 -15.37 -9.62
N HIS A 197 -12.49 -15.59 -8.36
CA HIS A 197 -12.99 -14.58 -7.43
C HIS A 197 -12.02 -14.40 -6.26
N GLY A 198 -11.45 -13.21 -6.15
CA GLY A 198 -10.70 -12.78 -4.97
C GLY A 198 -11.62 -11.94 -4.09
N LEU A 199 -11.96 -12.45 -2.90
CA LEU A 199 -12.88 -11.82 -1.96
C LEU A 199 -12.09 -11.09 -0.89
N SER A 200 -12.36 -9.81 -0.70
CA SER A 200 -11.79 -9.05 0.41
C SER A 200 -12.31 -9.54 1.77
N PRO A 201 -11.70 -9.13 2.89
CA PRO A 201 -12.35 -9.16 4.20
C PRO A 201 -13.70 -8.43 4.19
N VAL A 202 -14.53 -8.72 5.20
CA VAL A 202 -15.79 -7.99 5.41
C VAL A 202 -15.49 -6.63 6.03
N TYR A 203 -15.84 -5.57 5.32
CA TYR A 203 -15.72 -4.20 5.79
C TYR A 203 -17.02 -3.74 6.46
N SER A 204 -16.88 -3.15 7.65
CA SER A 204 -18.01 -2.66 8.47
C SER A 204 -18.09 -1.13 8.49
N THR A 205 -18.20 -0.53 7.30
CA THR A 205 -18.33 0.92 7.10
C THR A 205 -19.48 1.22 6.13
N THR A 206 -20.10 2.38 6.27
CA THR A 206 -21.31 2.79 5.53
C THR A 206 -21.12 4.14 4.86
N GLY A 207 -21.85 4.39 3.79
CA GLY A 207 -21.78 5.63 3.01
C GLY A 207 -20.97 5.48 1.73
N PRO A 208 -20.55 6.59 1.10
CA PRO A 208 -19.76 6.56 -0.11
C PRO A 208 -18.34 6.03 0.19
N HIS A 209 -17.80 5.27 -0.76
CA HIS A 209 -16.46 4.71 -0.72
C HIS A 209 -15.80 4.86 -2.09
N CYS A 210 -14.47 4.97 -2.06
CA CYS A 210 -13.62 4.99 -3.23
C CYS A 210 -12.68 3.80 -3.16
N LEU A 211 -12.87 2.85 -4.07
CA LEU A 211 -11.91 1.79 -4.31
C LEU A 211 -10.96 2.23 -5.43
N THR A 212 -9.68 2.30 -5.14
CA THR A 212 -8.63 2.43 -6.16
C THR A 212 -7.74 1.21 -6.17
N PHE A 213 -7.27 0.82 -7.34
CA PHE A 213 -6.36 -0.30 -7.53
C PHE A 213 -5.62 -0.13 -8.85
N TYR A 214 -4.50 -0.83 -8.99
CA TYR A 214 -3.78 -0.94 -10.25
C TYR A 214 -4.09 -2.26 -10.93
N TYR A 215 -4.13 -2.23 -12.25
CA TYR A 215 -4.36 -3.42 -13.07
C TYR A 215 -3.39 -3.48 -14.26
N HIS A 216 -3.09 -4.70 -14.69
CA HIS A 216 -2.35 -4.98 -15.92
C HIS A 216 -3.10 -6.03 -16.73
N MET A 217 -3.38 -5.74 -18.00
CA MET A 217 -4.15 -6.61 -18.87
C MET A 217 -3.48 -6.65 -20.25
N ARG A 218 -2.62 -7.65 -20.46
CA ARG A 218 -1.85 -7.80 -21.71
C ARG A 218 -2.03 -9.18 -22.30
N GLY A 219 -2.41 -9.21 -23.58
CA GLY A 219 -2.52 -10.44 -24.36
C GLY A 219 -3.59 -10.36 -25.42
N GLN A 220 -3.39 -11.06 -26.55
CA GLN A 220 -4.45 -11.22 -27.54
C GLN A 220 -5.53 -12.14 -26.98
N GLY A 221 -6.81 -11.83 -27.21
CA GLY A 221 -7.94 -12.61 -26.70
C GLY A 221 -7.98 -12.72 -25.16
N ILE A 222 -7.43 -11.73 -24.46
CA ILE A 222 -7.56 -11.59 -23.00
C ILE A 222 -9.03 -11.41 -22.61
N GLY A 223 -9.40 -11.89 -21.42
CA GLY A 223 -10.78 -11.83 -20.95
C GLY A 223 -11.12 -10.50 -20.30
N SER A 224 -11.76 -10.56 -19.14
CA SER A 224 -12.30 -9.38 -18.45
C SER A 224 -11.88 -9.35 -16.99
N LEU A 225 -11.69 -8.16 -16.45
CA LEU A 225 -11.57 -7.90 -15.02
C LEU A 225 -12.85 -7.18 -14.58
N ASN A 226 -13.52 -7.71 -13.57
CA ASN A 226 -14.73 -7.13 -13.00
C ASN A 226 -14.54 -6.88 -11.50
N VAL A 227 -15.24 -5.87 -10.98
CA VAL A 227 -15.33 -5.60 -9.54
C VAL A 227 -16.79 -5.67 -9.13
N TYR A 228 -17.10 -6.43 -8.08
CA TYR A 228 -18.44 -6.52 -7.50
C TYR A 228 -18.43 -6.08 -6.03
N LEU A 229 -19.60 -5.64 -5.58
CA LEU A 229 -19.92 -5.41 -4.18
C LEU A 229 -20.87 -6.51 -3.72
N ARG A 230 -20.49 -7.23 -2.67
CA ARG A 230 -21.36 -8.18 -1.97
C ARG A 230 -21.75 -7.60 -0.62
N THR A 231 -23.04 -7.40 -0.37
CA THR A 231 -23.53 -7.01 0.96
C THR A 231 -23.70 -8.24 1.85
N VAL A 232 -23.25 -8.16 3.09
CA VAL A 232 -23.30 -9.25 4.08
C VAL A 232 -24.40 -8.97 5.10
N GLY A 233 -25.22 -9.98 5.40
CA GLY A 233 -26.21 -9.92 6.49
C GLY A 233 -27.60 -9.37 6.10
N MET A 234 -27.87 -9.11 4.81
CA MET A 234 -29.18 -8.61 4.33
C MET A 234 -30.08 -9.69 3.70
N GLY A 235 -29.80 -10.97 3.88
CA GLY A 235 -30.68 -12.08 3.44
C GLY A 235 -30.62 -12.42 1.94
N THR A 236 -29.98 -11.60 1.12
CA THR A 236 -29.58 -11.92 -0.25
C THR A 236 -28.09 -11.61 -0.44
N ASN A 237 -27.29 -12.60 -0.79
CA ASN A 237 -25.90 -12.40 -1.22
C ASN A 237 -25.90 -11.99 -2.70
N ASP A 238 -26.53 -10.86 -3.04
CA ASP A 238 -26.55 -10.38 -4.42
C ASP A 238 -25.29 -9.56 -4.72
N ASP A 239 -24.58 -9.98 -5.77
CA ASP A 239 -23.32 -9.38 -6.18
C ASP A 239 -23.59 -8.24 -7.16
N ARG A 240 -23.50 -7.00 -6.68
CA ARG A 240 -23.68 -5.82 -7.52
C ARG A 240 -22.40 -5.48 -8.26
N LYS A 241 -22.39 -5.59 -9.59
CA LYS A 241 -21.24 -5.17 -10.42
C LYS A 241 -21.00 -3.67 -10.29
N LEU A 242 -19.80 -3.29 -9.88
CA LEU A 242 -19.35 -1.91 -9.75
C LEU A 242 -18.54 -1.44 -10.95
N TRP A 243 -17.72 -2.32 -11.52
CA TRP A 243 -16.78 -1.98 -12.59
C TRP A 243 -16.47 -3.19 -13.47
N SER A 244 -16.15 -2.94 -14.73
CA SER A 244 -15.78 -3.97 -15.71
C SER A 244 -14.86 -3.40 -16.78
N LEU A 245 -13.85 -4.18 -17.16
CA LEU A 245 -12.98 -3.89 -18.28
C LEU A 245 -12.64 -5.18 -19.02
N SER A 246 -12.74 -5.15 -20.34
CA SER A 246 -12.48 -6.30 -21.21
C SER A 246 -11.44 -5.98 -22.27
N GLY A 247 -10.71 -7.01 -22.69
CA GLY A 247 -9.76 -6.88 -23.80
C GLY A 247 -8.42 -6.24 -23.39
N PRO A 248 -7.47 -6.16 -24.35
CA PRO A 248 -6.10 -5.77 -24.06
C PRO A 248 -5.96 -4.28 -23.75
N GLN A 249 -5.22 -3.96 -22.69
CA GLN A 249 -4.99 -2.60 -22.19
C GLN A 249 -3.55 -2.11 -22.44
N GLY A 250 -2.75 -2.94 -23.14
CA GLY A 250 -1.35 -2.69 -23.42
C GLY A 250 -0.41 -3.24 -22.35
N ASN A 251 0.89 -3.06 -22.56
CA ASN A 251 1.92 -3.52 -21.62
C ASN A 251 2.26 -2.43 -20.59
N LYS A 252 1.29 -2.07 -19.77
CA LYS A 252 1.46 -1.08 -18.69
C LYS A 252 0.49 -1.37 -17.55
N TRP A 253 0.91 -1.05 -16.34
CA TRP A 253 0.00 -0.91 -15.22
C TRP A 253 -0.83 0.36 -15.40
N SER A 254 -2.13 0.27 -15.10
CA SER A 254 -3.08 1.38 -15.17
C SER A 254 -3.89 1.46 -13.89
N LYS A 255 -4.24 2.66 -13.46
CA LYS A 255 -5.03 2.89 -12.24
C LYS A 255 -6.52 2.89 -12.56
N ALA A 256 -7.32 2.21 -11.74
CA ALA A 256 -8.77 2.33 -11.72
C ALA A 256 -9.23 3.00 -10.42
N GLY A 257 -10.33 3.74 -10.50
CA GLY A 257 -11.04 4.32 -9.36
C GLY A 257 -12.54 4.05 -9.50
N VAL A 258 -13.15 3.49 -8.46
CA VAL A 258 -14.53 3.03 -8.45
C VAL A 258 -15.23 3.60 -7.22
N THR A 259 -16.13 4.55 -7.45
CA THR A 259 -16.99 5.10 -6.40
C THR A 259 -18.21 4.20 -6.22
N PHE A 260 -18.54 3.83 -4.98
CA PHE A 260 -19.77 3.11 -4.66
C PHE A 260 -20.32 3.52 -3.30
N ASN A 261 -21.60 3.24 -3.05
CA ASN A 261 -22.27 3.50 -1.77
C ASN A 261 -22.85 2.20 -1.21
N THR A 262 -22.85 2.05 0.11
CA THR A 262 -23.44 0.92 0.82
C THR A 262 -23.87 1.31 2.23
N ALA A 263 -24.99 0.75 2.70
CA ALA A 263 -25.48 0.89 4.06
C ALA A 263 -25.28 -0.38 4.90
N ALA A 264 -24.70 -1.42 4.30
CA ALA A 264 -24.45 -2.72 4.93
C ALA A 264 -22.95 -3.01 4.99
N ASN A 265 -22.59 -3.94 5.87
CA ASN A 265 -21.28 -4.59 5.81
C ASN A 265 -21.10 -5.22 4.43
N PHE A 266 -19.88 -5.20 3.90
CA PHE A 266 -19.67 -5.61 2.51
C PHE A 266 -18.31 -6.24 2.27
N GLN A 267 -18.21 -6.97 1.17
CA GLN A 267 -16.96 -7.40 0.56
C GLN A 267 -16.84 -6.79 -0.83
N VAL A 268 -15.60 -6.50 -1.23
CA VAL A 268 -15.23 -6.23 -2.62
C VAL A 268 -14.76 -7.54 -3.23
N ILE A 269 -15.25 -7.86 -4.43
CA ILE A 269 -14.87 -9.07 -5.16
C ILE A 269 -14.19 -8.66 -6.46
N PHE A 270 -12.95 -9.08 -6.65
CA PHE A 270 -12.25 -9.02 -7.93
C PHE A 270 -12.51 -10.31 -8.71
N GLU A 271 -13.22 -10.20 -9.84
CA GLU A 271 -13.47 -11.33 -10.74
C GLU A 271 -12.58 -11.23 -11.97
N GLY A 272 -11.68 -12.20 -12.12
CA GLY A 272 -10.94 -12.45 -13.35
C GLY A 272 -11.69 -13.42 -14.24
N VAL A 273 -12.09 -13.01 -15.44
CA VAL A 273 -12.74 -13.86 -16.44
C VAL A 273 -11.73 -14.26 -17.49
N ARG A 274 -11.65 -15.56 -17.74
CA ARG A 274 -10.79 -16.16 -18.74
C ARG A 274 -11.25 -15.82 -20.17
N GLY A 275 -10.35 -15.23 -20.95
CA GLY A 275 -10.61 -14.91 -22.38
C GLY A 275 -10.60 -16.13 -23.31
N THR A 276 -10.48 -15.89 -24.62
CA THR A 276 -10.45 -16.96 -25.64
C THR A 276 -9.05 -17.50 -25.91
N SER A 277 -8.01 -16.73 -25.62
CA SER A 277 -6.61 -17.07 -25.94
C SER A 277 -5.80 -17.36 -24.69
N ALA A 278 -4.98 -18.42 -24.72
CA ALA A 278 -4.09 -18.79 -23.61
C ALA A 278 -2.94 -17.79 -23.37
N GLN A 279 -2.82 -16.77 -24.21
CA GLN A 279 -1.76 -15.78 -24.19
C GLN A 279 -2.26 -14.43 -23.64
N GLY A 280 -2.74 -14.41 -22.40
CA GLY A 280 -3.01 -13.16 -21.69
C GLY A 280 -3.11 -13.34 -20.19
N ASP A 281 -2.58 -12.39 -19.42
CA ASP A 281 -2.71 -12.41 -17.96
C ASP A 281 -3.40 -11.14 -17.49
N ILE A 282 -4.24 -11.29 -16.49
CA ILE A 282 -4.86 -10.19 -15.77
C ILE A 282 -4.22 -10.14 -14.39
N ALA A 283 -3.68 -9.00 -14.01
CA ALA A 283 -3.08 -8.79 -12.71
C ALA A 283 -3.69 -7.55 -12.04
N ILE A 284 -3.75 -7.59 -10.70
CA ILE A 284 -4.18 -6.49 -9.84
C ILE A 284 -3.14 -6.24 -8.75
N ASP A 285 -3.02 -5.00 -8.32
CA ASP A 285 -2.04 -4.56 -7.34
C ASP A 285 -2.48 -3.28 -6.62
N ASP A 286 -1.84 -2.92 -5.52
CA ASP A 286 -1.99 -1.64 -4.80
C ASP A 286 -3.46 -1.23 -4.55
N MET A 287 -4.24 -2.10 -3.92
CA MET A 287 -5.64 -1.81 -3.58
C MET A 287 -5.72 -0.84 -2.40
N ILE A 288 -6.52 0.21 -2.55
CA ILE A 288 -6.86 1.16 -1.50
C ILE A 288 -8.38 1.34 -1.48
N LEU A 289 -8.99 1.18 -0.32
CA LEU A 289 -10.39 1.50 -0.07
C LEU A 289 -10.48 2.65 0.93
N ASP A 290 -10.96 3.80 0.46
CA ASP A 290 -11.18 5.00 1.26
C ASP A 290 -12.68 5.26 1.47
N THR A 291 -13.03 5.96 2.54
CA THR A 291 -14.36 6.60 2.67
C THR A 291 -14.45 7.85 1.80
N GLY A 292 -15.62 8.08 1.19
CA GLY A 292 -15.87 9.19 0.26
C GLY A 292 -15.82 8.78 -1.21
N PRO A 293 -16.24 9.65 -2.14
CA PRO A 293 -16.12 9.38 -3.58
C PRO A 293 -14.67 9.47 -4.07
N CYS A 294 -14.36 8.80 -5.18
CA CYS A 294 -13.08 9.01 -5.85
C CYS A 294 -12.95 10.43 -6.40
N ALA A 295 -11.73 10.96 -6.36
CA ALA A 295 -11.37 12.30 -6.86
C ALA A 295 -11.24 12.36 -8.39
#